data_AF-A0A0H5PZ35-F1
#
_entry.id   AF-A0A0H5PZ35-F1
#
_cell.length_a   1.000
_cell.length_b   1.000
_cell.length_c   1.000
_cell.angle_alpha   90.00
_cell.angle_beta   90.00
_cell.angle_gamma   90.00
#
_symmetry.space_group_name_H-M   'P 1'
#
loop_
_entity.id
_entity.type
_entity.pdbx_description
1 polymer ?
#
loop_
_entity_poly.entity_id
_entity_poly.type
_entity_poly.pdbx_seq_one_letter_code
_entity_poly.pdbx_strand_id
1 'polypeptide(L)' 'METIAELIAHPDHLNKDTLHGLRELVAKYPYYQAARLLFLQNLFLLHDPLFGEELRRAALYLPDRHR' A
#
# COMPACT_ATOMS: atom_id res chain seq x y z
N MET A 1 -11.89 1.50 13.03
CA MET A 1 -11.04 1.10 11.90
C MET A 1 -11.00 2.28 10.96
N GLU A 2 -9.83 2.85 10.72
CA GLU A 2 -9.66 3.95 9.78
C GLU A 2 -9.99 3.46 8.38
N THR A 3 -10.70 4.29 7.62
CA THR A 3 -11.08 3.97 6.25
C THR A 3 -9.91 4.24 5.30
N ILE A 4 -9.93 3.61 4.12
CA ILE A 4 -8.96 3.92 3.05
C ILE A 4 -8.98 5.41 2.69
N ALA A 5 -10.16 6.05 2.71
CA ALA A 5 -10.28 7.47 2.43
C ALA A 5 -9.59 8.35 3.49
N GLU A 6 -9.73 7.99 4.77
CA GLU A 6 -9.06 8.68 5.88
C GLU A 6 -7.54 8.54 5.79
N LEU A 7 -7.03 7.34 5.50
CA LEU A 7 -5.58 7.11 5.35
C LEU A 7 -4.98 7.85 4.14
N ILE A 8 -5.77 8.07 3.08
CA ILE A 8 -5.36 8.91 1.94
C ILE A 8 -5.28 10.38 2.35
N ALA A 9 -6.26 10.86 3.12
CA ALA A 9 -6.31 12.25 3.58
C ALA A 9 -5.26 12.55 4.67
N HIS A 10 -4.98 11.57 5.52
CA HIS A 10 -4.08 11.67 6.67
C HIS A 10 -3.04 10.52 6.66
N PRO A 11 -2.02 10.58 5.79
CA PRO A 11 -1.01 9.54 5.70
C PRO A 11 -0.13 9.43 6.97
N ASP A 12 -0.17 10.43 7.85
CA ASP A 12 0.48 10.43 9.16
C ASP A 12 -0.12 9.40 10.12
N HIS A 13 -1.34 8.92 9.86
CA HIS A 13 -1.94 7.83 10.61
C HIS A 13 -1.36 6.46 10.26
N LEU A 14 -0.58 6.34 9.16
CA LEU A 14 0.05 5.09 8.75
C LEU A 14 1.06 4.61 9.80
N ASN A 15 0.83 3.41 10.32
CA ASN A 15 1.59 2.80 11.40
C ASN A 15 1.67 1.26 11.22
N LYS A 16 2.09 0.52 12.25
CA LYS A 16 2.25 -0.94 12.19
C LYS A 16 0.93 -1.70 12.10
N ASP A 17 -0.14 -1.17 12.69
CA ASP A 17 -1.46 -1.79 12.68
C ASP A 17 -2.12 -1.62 11.31
N THR A 18 -2.04 -0.41 10.73
CA THR A 18 -2.52 -0.15 9.36
C THR A 18 -1.73 -0.96 8.34
N LEU A 19 -0.43 -1.17 8.55
CA LEU A 19 0.40 -2.00 7.67
C LEU A 19 -0.13 -3.44 7.57
N HIS A 20 -0.51 -4.05 8.70
CA HIS A 20 -1.05 -5.40 8.71
C HIS A 20 -2.37 -5.48 7.95
N GLY A 21 -3.30 -4.56 8.23
CA GLY A 21 -4.60 -4.51 7.55
C GLY A 21 -4.47 -4.25 6.04
N LEU A 22 -3.59 -3.33 5.63
CA LEU A 22 -3.32 -3.04 4.23
C LEU A 22 -2.69 -4.24 3.51
N ARG A 23 -1.80 -4.99 4.18
CA ARG A 23 -1.21 -6.22 3.63
C ARG A 23 -2.29 -7.26 3.32
N GLU A 24 -3.20 -7.51 4.25
CA GLU A 24 -4.32 -8.44 4.04
C GLU A 24 -5.23 -7.97 2.91
N LEU A 25 -5.53 -6.68 2.87
CA LEU A 25 -6.40 -6.08 1.86
C LEU A 25 -5.81 -6.21 0.44
N VAL A 26 -4.51 -5.95 0.29
CA VAL A 26 -3.79 -6.11 -0.98
C VAL A 26 -3.67 -7.58 -1.39
N ALA A 27 -3.48 -8.50 -0.44
CA ALA A 27 -3.49 -9.93 -0.72
C ALA A 27 -4.87 -10.42 -1.19
N LYS A 28 -5.94 -9.89 -0.59
CA LYS A 28 -7.32 -10.24 -0.91
C LYS A 28 -7.83 -9.60 -2.21
N TYR A 29 -7.43 -8.36 -2.49
CA TYR A 29 -7.85 -7.58 -3.66
C TYR A 29 -6.63 -7.00 -4.40
N PRO A 30 -5.92 -7.81 -5.20
CA PRO A 30 -4.62 -7.41 -5.77
C PRO A 30 -4.67 -6.20 -6.72
N TYR A 31 -5.83 -5.91 -7.30
CA TYR A 31 -6.06 -4.77 -8.19
C TYR A 31 -6.62 -3.53 -7.49
N TYR A 32 -6.75 -3.54 -6.16
CA TYR A 32 -7.19 -2.37 -5.41
C TYR A 32 -6.03 -1.36 -5.27
N GLN A 33 -5.87 -0.53 -6.30
CA GLN A 33 -4.71 0.36 -6.46
C GLN A 33 -4.54 1.35 -5.29
N ALA A 34 -5.64 1.87 -4.73
CA ALA A 34 -5.54 2.78 -3.59
C ALA A 34 -4.92 2.09 -2.35
N ALA A 35 -5.40 0.90 -2.01
CA ALA A 35 -4.84 0.09 -0.93
C ALA A 35 -3.37 -0.29 -1.21
N ARG A 36 -3.03 -0.59 -2.46
CA ARG A 36 -1.66 -0.91 -2.90
C ARG A 36 -0.70 0.25 -2.64
N LEU A 37 -1.09 1.46 -3.04
CA LEU A 37 -0.27 2.66 -2.87
C LEU A 37 -0.12 3.01 -1.39
N LEU A 38 -1.19 2.93 -0.60
CA LEU A 38 -1.12 3.13 0.84
C LEU A 38 -0.22 2.11 1.52
N PHE A 39 -0.30 0.83 1.13
CA PHE A 39 0.58 -0.22 1.66
C PHE A 39 2.06 0.09 1.40
N LEU A 40 2.39 0.50 0.17
CA LEU A 40 3.76 0.91 -0.19
C LEU A 40 4.20 2.16 0.58
N GLN A 41 3.34 3.16 0.70
CA GLN A 41 3.63 4.38 1.47
C GLN A 41 3.86 4.04 2.95
N ASN A 42 3.06 3.14 3.52
CA ASN A 42 3.20 2.69 4.91
C ASN A 42 4.54 1.97 5.12
N LEU A 43 4.94 1.07 4.21
CA LEU A 43 6.25 0.42 4.26
C LEU A 43 7.39 1.44 4.18
N PHE A 44 7.26 2.43 3.30
CA PHE A 44 8.26 3.49 3.14
C PHE A 44 8.42 4.33 4.41
N LEU A 45 7.32 4.79 5.01
CA LEU A 45 7.32 5.61 6.23
C LEU A 45 7.87 4.85 7.44
N LEU A 46 7.62 3.55 7.52
CA LEU A 46 8.14 2.70 8.59
C LEU A 46 9.57 2.22 8.35
N HIS A 47 10.19 2.61 7.23
CA HIS A 47 11.49 2.12 6.79
C HIS A 47 11.55 0.58 6.77
N ASP A 48 10.45 -0.06 6.37
CA ASP A 48 10.34 -1.51 6.37
C ASP A 48 11.22 -2.11 5.25
N PRO A 49 12.04 -3.13 5.54
CA PRO A 49 12.94 -3.73 4.56
C PRO A 49 12.21 -4.37 3.37
N LEU A 50 10.92 -4.72 3.51
CA LEU A 50 10.12 -5.30 2.43
C LEU A 50 9.71 -4.27 1.37
N PHE A 51 9.86 -2.96 1.63
CA PHE A 51 9.43 -1.90 0.70
C PHE A 51 9.94 -2.12 -0.73
N GLY A 52 11.24 -2.41 -0.89
CA GLY A 52 11.83 -2.57 -2.22
C GLY A 52 11.30 -3.79 -2.98
N GLU A 53 10.99 -4.88 -2.28
CA GLU A 53 10.40 -6.07 -2.90
C GLU A 53 8.94 -5.82 -3.31
N GLU A 54 8.14 -5.27 -2.39
CA GLU A 54 6.74 -4.99 -2.65
C GLU A 54 6.54 -3.92 -3.73
N LEU A 55 7.45 -2.94 -3.82
CA LEU A 55 7.43 -1.95 -4.90
C LEU A 55 7.61 -2.61 -6.28
N ARG A 56 8.54 -3.58 -6.39
CA ARG A 56 8.72 -4.34 -7.64
C ARG A 56 7.49 -5.19 -7.95
N ARG A 57 6.92 -5.85 -6.94
CA ARG A 57 5.67 -6.64 -7.09
C ARG A 57 4.51 -5.75 -7.54
N ALA A 58 4.42 -4.51 -7.06
CA ALA A 58 3.37 -3.58 -7.44
C ALA A 58 3.33 -3.27 -8.93
N ALA A 59 4.48 -3.24 -9.59
CA ALA A 59 4.57 -3.00 -11.04
C ALA A 59 3.79 -4.03 -11.87
N LEU A 60 3.66 -5.27 -11.41
CA LEU A 60 2.90 -6.33 -12.11
C LEU A 60 1.40 -6.06 -12.17
N TYR A 61 0.90 -5.13 -11.36
CA TYR A 61 -0.53 -4.86 -11.18
C TYR A 61 -0.91 -3.48 -11.71
N LEU A 62 0.05 -2.75 -12.27
CA LEU A 62 -0.20 -1.49 -12.95
C LEU A 62 -0.41 -1.77 -14.45
N PRO A 63 -1.35 -1.06 -15.10
CA PRO A 63 -1.46 -1.12 -16.55
C PRO A 63 -0.17 -0.58 -17.18
N ASP A 64 0.12 -1.06 -18.39
CA ASP A 64 1.25 -0.56 -19.17
C ASP A 64 1.15 0.97 -19.32
N ARG A 65 2.26 1.65 -19.03
CA ARG A 65 2.38 3.12 -19.04
C ARG A 65 2.86 3.65 -20.38
N HIS A 66 3.14 2.79 -21.35
CA HIS A 66 3.45 3.18 -22.73
C HIS A 66 2.19 3.68 -23.45
N ARG A 67 1.87 4.97 -23.29
CA ARG A 67 0.97 5.72 -24.16
C ARG A 67 1.44 7.15 -24.33
#